data_AF-A0A1Y3QSH6-F1
#
_entry.id   AF-A0A1Y3QSH6-F1
#
_cell.length_a   1.000
_cell.length_b   1.000
_cell.length_c   1.000
_cell.angle_alpha   90.00
_cell.angle_beta   90.00
_cell.angle_gamma   90.00
#
_symmetry.space_group_name_H-M   'P 1'
#
loop_
_entity.id
_entity.type
_entity.pdbx_description
1 polymer ?
#
loop_
_entity_poly.entity_id
_entity_poly.type
_entity_poly.pdbx_seq_one_letter_code
_entity_poly.pdbx_strand_id
1 'polypeptide(L)'
;MKKTFLTAFAALLMAIPAVQAQKVNKSGLLSKIEKSDADIADAKKNAKASTWINRGKALYEAAVEPTKSLFVNMDAAMLKLAVGEPSATKQVTLLNVPYEAWEYPYFIAYIKDGKVVTWTQTDWVLKEAPAMAIEAYNKAYEIDPKSAAKAKDGLQQISDFCSQVGNTGIDTGEYVAAADAYATAFQAQSSPAYGAAADPALLYYAGYLRTVDGSAHPSSFGQGAEYLKKAIDLGYTDEEGNIYYYLFHCYYGLKNVSQDNVMLAKDALITGIGKFPKNERILDGLMQLYTSEEGVGDPADLVTLIDSAIADNPENVDLWFGRGRIFYALKNYDESIASFKKVVELKPDLFEGNYYLGVFYTIKADEMNKVMNEKQYSSQTAYDTDLKEVNAVYMDAVPWFEKAYELKKDDVNTLDFLKSICFRLRDEEGMMDKYNKYNTLLKEAKGEE
;
A
#
# COMPACT_ATOMS: atom_id res chain seq x y z
N MET A 1 -8.24 -1.47 2.28
CA MET A 1 -8.38 -0.83 3.62
C MET A 1 -7.02 -0.88 4.34
N LYS A 2 -6.54 0.22 4.96
CA LYS A 2 -5.29 0.18 5.76
C LYS A 2 -5.50 -0.78 6.94
N LYS A 3 -4.97 -2.00 6.87
CA LYS A 3 -4.69 -2.77 8.10
C LYS A 3 -3.53 -2.04 8.79
N THR A 4 -3.87 -0.99 9.53
CA THR A 4 -2.98 -0.40 10.52
C THR A 4 -2.62 -1.51 11.49
N PHE A 5 -1.36 -1.96 11.45
CA PHE A 5 -0.77 -2.75 12.52
C PHE A 5 -0.71 -1.86 13.77
N LEU A 6 -1.85 -1.70 14.42
CA LEU A 6 -1.99 -1.08 15.74
C LEU A 6 -1.60 -2.12 16.78
N THR A 7 -0.31 -2.43 16.88
CA THR A 7 0.23 -3.05 18.07
C THR A 7 0.28 -1.98 19.15
N ALA A 8 -0.80 -1.89 19.93
CA ALA A 8 -0.85 -1.09 21.14
C ALA A 8 0.11 -1.69 22.18
N PHE A 9 1.37 -1.24 22.18
CA PHE A 9 2.27 -1.49 23.30
C PHE A 9 1.84 -0.60 24.47
N ALA A 10 1.19 -1.20 25.47
CA ALA A 10 0.99 -0.56 26.75
C ALA A 10 2.36 -0.42 27.45
N ALA A 11 3.03 0.72 27.27
CA ALA A 11 4.21 1.07 28.03
C ALA A 11 3.79 1.34 29.48
N LEU A 12 4.14 0.43 30.40
CA LEU A 12 4.08 0.67 31.84
C LEU A 12 5.15 1.71 32.21
N LEU A 13 4.79 2.99 32.11
CA LEU A 13 5.64 4.11 32.53
C LEU A 13 5.51 4.27 34.05
N MET A 14 6.53 3.84 34.78
CA MET A 14 6.72 4.27 36.16
C MET A 14 6.99 5.78 36.17
N ALA A 15 6.36 6.52 37.08
CA ALA A 15 6.54 7.96 37.21
C ALA A 15 8.01 8.29 37.51
N ILE A 16 8.73 8.84 36.52
CA ILE A 16 10.12 9.30 36.68
C ILE A 16 10.07 10.76 37.15
N PRO A 17 10.70 11.12 38.28
CA PRO A 17 10.80 12.51 38.70
C PRO A 17 11.59 13.34 37.67
N ALA A 18 11.11 14.56 37.39
CA ALA A 18 11.58 15.47 36.32
C ALA A 18 13.10 15.83 36.32
N VAL A 19 13.86 15.41 37.34
CA VAL A 19 15.31 15.68 37.48
C VAL A 19 16.16 14.66 36.68
N GLN A 20 15.57 13.59 36.16
CA GLN A 20 16.24 12.52 35.42
C GLN A 20 15.66 12.33 34.01
N ALA A 21 15.60 13.40 33.20
CA ALA A 21 15.45 13.24 31.76
C ALA A 21 16.47 12.20 31.25
N GLN A 22 15.99 11.13 30.61
CA GLN A 22 16.84 10.00 30.24
C GLN A 22 17.78 10.41 29.09
N LYS A 23 19.02 10.79 29.44
CA LYS A 23 20.10 10.91 28.47
C LYS A 23 20.58 9.52 28.08
N VAL A 24 20.61 9.24 26.78
CA VAL A 24 21.17 7.99 26.22
C VAL A 24 22.60 7.80 26.73
N ASN A 25 22.82 6.76 27.54
CA ASN A 25 24.13 6.42 28.09
C ASN A 25 24.98 5.64 27.07
N LYS A 26 25.37 6.31 25.97
CA LYS A 26 26.09 5.69 24.85
C LYS A 26 27.36 4.97 25.29
N SER A 27 28.18 5.60 26.13
CA SER A 27 29.43 4.99 26.63
C SER A 27 29.18 3.76 27.50
N GLY A 28 28.17 3.78 28.37
CA GLY A 28 27.80 2.62 29.17
C GLY A 28 27.30 1.45 28.34
N LEU A 29 26.51 1.72 27.30
CA LEU A 29 26.00 0.70 26.38
C LEU A 29 27.11 0.10 25.52
N LEU A 30 28.01 0.93 24.98
CA LEU A 30 29.18 0.45 24.24
C LEU A 30 30.10 -0.40 25.13
N SER A 31 30.34 0.02 26.38
CA SER A 31 31.14 -0.78 27.32
C SER A 31 30.50 -2.15 27.64
N LYS A 32 29.16 -2.24 27.72
CA LYS A 32 28.46 -3.53 27.84
C LYS A 32 28.68 -4.41 26.62
N ILE A 33 28.67 -3.83 25.41
CA ILE A 33 28.92 -4.55 24.15
C ILE A 33 30.37 -5.03 24.11
N GLU A 34 31.36 -4.16 24.39
CA GLU A 34 32.79 -4.51 24.44
C GLU A 34 33.06 -5.65 25.42
N LYS A 35 32.41 -5.62 26.60
CA LYS A 35 32.49 -6.72 27.56
C LYS A 35 31.94 -8.02 26.97
N SER A 36 30.82 -7.95 26.24
CA SER A 36 30.25 -9.11 25.56
C SER A 36 31.14 -9.61 24.41
N ASP A 37 31.87 -8.72 23.72
CA ASP A 37 32.88 -9.09 22.70
C ASP A 37 34.01 -9.89 23.34
N ALA A 38 34.53 -9.42 24.48
CA ALA A 38 35.55 -10.15 25.23
C ALA A 38 35.03 -11.51 25.73
N ASP A 39 33.76 -11.61 26.13
CA ASP A 39 33.17 -12.87 26.56
C ASP A 39 33.01 -13.89 25.42
N ILE A 40 32.74 -13.45 24.18
CA ILE A 40 32.66 -14.38 23.02
C ILE A 40 34.05 -14.70 22.43
N ALA A 41 35.07 -13.90 22.72
CA ALA A 41 36.46 -14.22 22.36
C ALA A 41 37.10 -15.27 23.28
N ASP A 42 36.64 -15.37 24.54
CA ASP A 42 37.09 -16.41 25.47
C ASP A 42 36.53 -17.79 25.10
N ALA A 43 37.42 -18.76 24.87
CA ALA A 43 37.05 -20.09 24.37
C ALA A 43 36.06 -20.83 25.29
N LYS A 44 36.12 -20.64 26.62
CA LYS A 44 35.23 -21.33 27.56
C LYS A 44 33.86 -20.67 27.65
N LYS A 45 33.81 -19.34 27.55
CA LYS A 45 32.55 -18.58 27.60
C LYS A 45 31.82 -18.61 26.27
N ASN A 46 32.54 -18.56 25.15
CA ASN A 46 31.99 -18.69 23.80
C ASN A 46 31.18 -20.00 23.62
N ALA A 47 31.62 -21.09 24.24
CA ALA A 47 30.94 -22.38 24.19
C ALA A 47 29.60 -22.44 24.99
N LYS A 48 29.16 -21.34 25.61
CA LYS A 48 27.93 -21.29 26.41
C LYS A 48 26.84 -20.48 25.70
N ALA A 49 25.69 -21.08 25.47
CA ALA A 49 24.53 -20.38 24.90
C ALA A 49 24.12 -19.13 25.70
N SER A 50 24.23 -19.16 27.03
CA SER A 50 23.93 -18.01 27.88
C SER A 50 24.79 -16.77 27.60
N THR A 51 26.04 -16.96 27.16
CA THR A 51 26.94 -15.85 26.78
C THR A 51 26.38 -15.11 25.57
N TRP A 52 25.95 -15.88 24.57
CA TRP A 52 25.37 -15.37 23.34
C TRP A 52 23.97 -14.74 23.55
N ILE A 53 23.14 -15.31 24.43
CA ILE A 53 21.88 -14.66 24.85
C ILE A 53 22.15 -13.30 25.50
N ASN A 54 23.14 -13.21 26.39
CA ASN A 54 23.46 -11.95 27.07
C ASN A 54 24.01 -10.91 26.09
N ARG A 55 24.80 -11.33 25.10
CA ARG A 55 25.24 -10.47 24.00
C ARG A 55 24.06 -9.93 23.20
N GLY A 56 23.13 -10.79 22.78
CA GLY A 56 21.93 -10.38 22.06
C GLY A 56 21.11 -9.33 22.83
N LYS A 57 20.99 -9.49 24.15
CA LYS A 57 20.31 -8.51 25.02
C LYS A 57 21.03 -7.17 25.10
N ALA A 58 22.36 -7.17 25.24
CA ALA A 58 23.14 -5.95 25.29
C ALA A 58 23.06 -5.16 23.97
N LEU A 59 23.06 -5.88 22.83
CA LEU A 59 22.89 -5.29 21.51
C LEU A 59 21.46 -4.74 21.31
N TYR A 60 20.43 -5.48 21.73
CA TYR A 60 19.05 -4.97 21.71
C TYR A 60 18.90 -3.70 22.56
N GLU A 61 19.44 -3.70 23.79
CA GLU A 61 19.40 -2.53 24.68
C GLU A 61 20.01 -1.30 23.99
N ALA A 62 21.15 -1.47 23.31
CA ALA A 62 21.79 -0.39 22.56
C ALA A 62 20.98 0.07 21.33
N ALA A 63 20.31 -0.86 20.64
CA ALA A 63 19.50 -0.54 19.47
C ALA A 63 18.29 0.34 19.83
N VAL A 64 17.60 0.01 20.93
CA VAL A 64 16.35 0.69 21.29
C VAL A 64 16.54 1.93 22.15
N GLU A 65 17.65 2.06 22.90
CA GLU A 65 17.85 3.17 23.84
C GLU A 65 17.51 4.56 23.26
N PRO A 66 17.90 4.90 22.02
CA PRO A 66 17.58 6.20 21.42
C PRO A 66 16.10 6.57 21.40
N THR A 67 15.22 5.59 21.18
CA THR A 67 13.79 5.83 20.87
C THR A 67 12.84 5.01 21.75
N LYS A 68 13.34 4.24 22.72
CA LYS A 68 12.54 3.34 23.58
C LYS A 68 11.41 4.02 24.36
N SER A 69 11.52 5.33 24.60
CA SER A 69 10.52 6.11 25.31
C SER A 69 9.41 6.63 24.40
N LEU A 70 9.56 6.51 23.07
CA LEU A 70 8.63 7.07 22.10
C LEU A 70 7.50 6.09 21.75
N PHE A 71 6.29 6.62 21.63
CA PHE A 71 5.17 5.93 21.02
C PHE A 71 4.22 6.93 20.36
N VAL A 72 3.50 6.46 19.34
CA VAL A 72 2.52 7.28 18.60
C VAL A 72 1.39 7.71 19.54
N ASN A 73 0.93 8.95 19.39
CA ASN A 73 -0.06 9.62 20.25
C ASN A 73 0.43 9.93 21.68
N MET A 74 1.73 9.82 21.97
CA MET A 74 2.31 10.34 23.20
C MET A 74 2.03 11.85 23.32
N ASP A 75 1.61 12.30 24.51
CA ASP A 75 1.46 13.73 24.79
C ASP A 75 2.84 14.43 24.78
N ALA A 76 2.92 15.60 24.15
CA ALA A 76 4.20 16.28 23.99
C ALA A 76 4.82 16.73 25.34
N ALA A 77 4.01 17.00 26.36
CA ALA A 77 4.53 17.25 27.72
C ALA A 77 5.07 15.96 28.36
N MET A 78 4.45 14.81 28.07
CA MET A 78 4.98 13.50 28.49
C MET A 78 6.34 13.20 27.83
N LEU A 79 6.51 13.56 26.56
CA LEU A 79 7.80 13.45 25.88
C LEU A 79 8.88 14.26 26.62
N LYS A 80 8.59 15.52 26.94
CA LYS A 80 9.51 16.38 27.70
C LYS A 80 9.85 15.81 29.08
N LEU A 81 8.87 15.22 29.76
CA LEU A 81 9.11 14.55 31.04
C LEU A 81 10.04 13.34 30.88
N ALA A 82 9.91 12.58 29.79
CA ALA A 82 10.70 11.38 29.55
C ALA A 82 12.15 11.67 29.10
N VAL A 83 12.34 12.61 28.18
CA VAL A 83 13.63 12.84 27.50
C VAL A 83 14.21 14.25 27.67
N GLY A 84 13.49 15.14 28.37
CA GLY A 84 13.88 16.53 28.58
C GLY A 84 13.38 17.48 27.50
N GLU A 85 13.82 18.73 27.56
CA GLU A 85 13.49 19.75 26.56
C GLU A 85 14.22 19.47 25.22
N PRO A 86 13.58 19.73 24.07
CA PRO A 86 14.23 19.62 22.78
C PRO A 86 15.36 20.67 22.63
N SER A 87 16.40 20.32 21.89
CA SER A 87 17.52 21.21 21.55
C SER A 87 17.08 22.34 20.62
N ALA A 88 16.10 22.07 19.75
CA ALA A 88 15.51 23.04 18.84
C ALA A 88 14.09 22.61 18.45
N THR A 89 13.27 23.57 18.05
CA THR A 89 11.92 23.35 17.52
C THR A 89 11.75 24.12 16.21
N LYS A 90 11.21 23.50 15.17
CA LYS A 90 10.98 24.16 13.87
C LYS A 90 9.73 23.61 13.18
N GLN A 91 9.13 24.42 12.31
CA GLN A 91 8.04 23.95 11.44
C GLN A 91 8.63 23.23 10.23
N VAL A 92 8.14 22.04 9.93
CA VAL A 92 8.53 21.22 8.77
C VAL A 92 7.29 20.71 8.05
N THR A 93 7.45 20.23 6.82
CA THR A 93 6.41 19.51 6.10
C THR A 93 6.97 18.16 5.67
N LEU A 94 6.33 17.07 6.13
CA LEU A 94 6.65 15.71 5.72
C LEU A 94 5.48 15.18 4.89
N LEU A 95 5.75 14.66 3.69
CA LEU A 95 4.74 14.07 2.82
C LEU A 95 3.48 14.96 2.66
N ASN A 96 3.71 16.27 2.45
CA ASN A 96 2.68 17.32 2.32
C ASN A 96 1.84 17.60 3.59
N VAL A 97 2.27 17.11 4.75
CA VAL A 97 1.64 17.38 6.05
C VAL A 97 2.57 18.23 6.91
N PRO A 98 2.12 19.38 7.43
CA PRO A 98 2.93 20.21 8.32
C PRO A 98 3.01 19.62 9.73
N TYR A 99 4.18 19.75 10.36
CA TYR A 99 4.47 19.32 11.73
C TYR A 99 5.37 20.33 12.44
N GLU A 100 5.28 20.34 13.77
CA GLU A 100 6.32 20.92 14.61
C GLU A 100 7.38 19.84 14.90
N ALA A 101 8.58 20.00 14.35
CA ALA A 101 9.71 19.10 14.58
C ALA A 101 10.46 19.53 15.84
N TRP A 102 10.55 18.63 16.81
CA TRP A 102 11.32 18.78 18.05
C TRP A 102 12.60 17.97 17.93
N GLU A 103 13.73 18.67 17.89
CA GLU A 103 15.04 18.06 17.69
C GLU A 103 15.66 17.65 19.03
N TYR A 104 16.00 16.37 19.15
CA TYR A 104 16.73 15.79 20.26
C TYR A 104 18.07 15.23 19.76
N PRO A 105 19.04 14.93 20.65
CA PRO A 105 20.35 14.47 20.22
C PRO A 105 20.35 13.19 19.37
N TYR A 106 19.36 12.32 19.52
CA TYR A 106 19.29 11.02 18.82
C TYR A 106 18.09 10.87 17.89
N PHE A 107 17.12 11.80 17.93
CA PHE A 107 15.93 11.71 17.10
C PHE A 107 15.29 13.09 16.91
N ILE A 108 14.40 13.17 15.92
CA ILE A 108 13.48 14.29 15.74
C ILE A 108 12.08 13.75 15.95
N ALA A 109 11.34 14.30 16.93
CA ALA A 109 9.94 13.97 17.15
C ALA A 109 9.06 14.95 16.35
N TYR A 110 8.08 14.44 15.62
CA TYR A 110 7.15 15.25 14.83
C TYR A 110 5.82 15.37 15.57
N ILE A 111 5.53 16.59 16.03
CA ILE A 111 4.39 16.92 16.86
C ILE A 111 3.28 17.52 15.99
N LYS A 112 2.05 17.07 16.23
CA LYS A 112 0.82 17.66 15.69
C LYS A 112 -0.27 17.58 16.75
N ASP A 113 -1.02 18.68 16.91
CA ASP A 113 -2.11 18.78 17.89
C ASP A 113 -1.68 18.38 19.31
N GLY A 114 -0.45 18.77 19.70
CA GLY A 114 0.13 18.49 21.02
C GLY A 114 0.56 17.04 21.24
N LYS A 115 0.60 16.20 20.19
CA LYS A 115 0.96 14.78 20.28
C LYS A 115 2.10 14.41 19.35
N VAL A 116 2.92 13.45 19.78
CA VAL A 116 3.92 12.79 18.94
C VAL A 116 3.18 11.94 17.90
N VAL A 117 3.30 12.30 16.63
CA VAL A 117 2.71 11.53 15.52
C VAL A 117 3.69 10.48 15.02
N THR A 118 4.94 10.87 14.79
CA THR A 118 6.01 9.99 14.31
C THR A 118 7.37 10.58 14.70
N TRP A 119 8.47 9.91 14.38
CA TRP A 119 9.83 10.38 14.63
C TRP A 119 10.83 9.83 13.62
N THR A 120 11.92 10.57 13.45
CA THR A 120 13.13 10.11 12.73
C THR A 120 14.21 9.86 13.76
N GLN A 121 14.87 8.70 13.72
CA GLN A 121 16.09 8.48 14.51
C GLN A 121 17.31 9.04 13.77
N THR A 122 17.98 10.02 14.36
CA THR A 122 19.08 10.75 13.72
C THR A 122 20.47 10.26 14.11
N ASP A 123 20.61 9.57 15.25
CA ASP A 123 21.86 8.92 15.67
C ASP A 123 21.60 7.54 16.28
N TRP A 124 22.65 6.71 16.32
CA TRP A 124 22.62 5.36 16.83
C TRP A 124 23.69 5.18 17.91
N VAL A 125 23.40 4.35 18.91
CA VAL A 125 24.45 3.86 19.82
C VAL A 125 25.40 2.96 19.02
N LEU A 126 24.82 2.00 18.28
CA LEU A 126 25.47 1.15 17.29
C LEU A 126 24.41 0.77 16.25
N LYS A 127 24.61 1.13 14.98
CA LYS A 127 23.61 0.98 13.92
C LYS A 127 23.39 -0.50 13.55
N GLU A 128 24.44 -1.30 13.62
CA GLU A 128 24.46 -2.72 13.29
C GLU A 128 23.91 -3.61 14.41
N ALA A 129 23.56 -3.03 15.56
CA ALA A 129 23.17 -3.77 16.76
C ALA A 129 21.99 -4.74 16.55
N PRO A 130 20.92 -4.41 15.80
CA PRO A 130 19.83 -5.36 15.52
C PRO A 130 20.31 -6.63 14.79
N ALA A 131 21.11 -6.47 13.74
CA ALA A 131 21.64 -7.60 12.97
C ALA A 131 22.58 -8.46 13.82
N MET A 132 23.49 -7.83 14.56
CA MET A 132 24.39 -8.53 15.48
C MET A 132 23.63 -9.25 16.60
N ALA A 133 22.49 -8.70 17.07
CA ALA A 133 21.67 -9.35 18.09
C ALA A 133 21.03 -10.63 17.54
N ILE A 134 20.53 -10.60 16.30
CA ILE A 134 19.99 -11.78 15.60
C ILE A 134 21.06 -12.86 15.48
N GLU A 135 22.27 -12.50 15.04
CA GLU A 135 23.41 -13.44 14.96
C GLU A 135 23.71 -14.06 16.33
N ALA A 136 23.71 -13.27 17.39
CA ALA A 136 23.96 -13.75 18.73
C ALA A 136 22.88 -14.73 19.20
N TYR A 137 21.60 -14.44 18.97
CA TYR A 137 20.50 -15.35 19.30
C TYR A 137 20.55 -16.65 18.49
N ASN A 138 20.89 -16.57 17.19
CA ASN A 138 21.11 -17.74 16.34
C ASN A 138 22.24 -18.62 16.88
N LYS A 139 23.36 -18.00 17.28
CA LYS A 139 24.50 -18.74 17.83
C LYS A 139 24.19 -19.39 19.17
N ALA A 140 23.40 -18.73 20.02
CA ALA A 140 22.93 -19.32 21.27
C ALA A 140 22.12 -20.60 21.01
N TYR A 141 21.22 -20.57 20.03
CA TYR A 141 20.42 -21.72 19.63
C TYR A 141 21.24 -22.85 18.99
N GLU A 142 22.24 -22.50 18.17
CA GLU A 142 23.19 -23.48 17.59
C GLU A 142 23.96 -24.24 18.68
N ILE A 143 24.39 -23.55 19.74
CA ILE A 143 25.14 -24.15 20.86
C ILE A 143 24.23 -25.02 21.73
N ASP A 144 23.04 -24.53 22.07
CA ASP A 144 22.07 -25.25 22.89
C ASP A 144 20.66 -24.98 22.37
N PRO A 145 20.04 -25.95 21.67
CA PRO A 145 18.67 -25.82 21.19
C PRO A 145 17.64 -25.56 22.31
N LYS A 146 17.93 -25.91 23.57
CA LYS A 146 17.05 -25.59 24.71
C LYS A 146 16.98 -24.09 25.01
N SER A 147 17.88 -23.29 24.44
CA SER A 147 17.85 -21.82 24.54
C SER A 147 16.78 -21.18 23.65
N ALA A 148 16.12 -21.94 22.77
CA ALA A 148 15.11 -21.46 21.81
C ALA A 148 14.10 -20.48 22.42
N ALA A 149 13.51 -20.78 23.57
CA ALA A 149 12.53 -19.90 24.19
C ALA A 149 13.10 -18.50 24.50
N LYS A 150 14.31 -18.44 25.07
CA LYS A 150 14.97 -17.15 25.40
C LYS A 150 15.45 -16.42 24.16
N ALA A 151 15.94 -17.15 23.16
CA ALA A 151 16.34 -16.57 21.88
C ALA A 151 15.13 -16.00 21.15
N LYS A 152 14.00 -16.72 21.13
CA LYS A 152 12.73 -16.28 20.55
C LYS A 152 12.26 -14.95 21.14
N ASP A 153 12.24 -14.81 22.47
CA ASP A 153 11.82 -13.57 23.12
C ASP A 153 12.67 -12.37 22.64
N GLY A 154 13.98 -12.57 22.55
CA GLY A 154 14.90 -11.53 22.06
C GLY A 154 14.72 -11.23 20.57
N LEU A 155 14.50 -12.24 19.74
CA LEU A 155 14.23 -12.08 18.31
C LEU A 155 12.91 -11.37 18.05
N GLN A 156 11.86 -11.66 18.85
CA GLN A 156 10.60 -10.93 18.80
C GLN A 156 10.82 -9.45 19.10
N GLN A 157 11.59 -9.15 20.15
CA GLN A 157 11.93 -7.78 20.51
C GLN A 157 12.69 -7.03 19.39
N ILE A 158 13.63 -7.70 18.70
CA ILE A 158 14.29 -7.12 17.52
C ILE A 158 13.28 -6.88 16.40
N SER A 159 12.45 -7.88 16.09
CA SER A 159 11.44 -7.77 15.04
C SER A 159 10.49 -6.60 15.29
N ASP A 160 9.95 -6.48 16.50
CA ASP A 160 8.99 -5.43 16.86
C ASP A 160 9.61 -4.04 16.74
N PHE A 161 10.84 -3.87 17.23
CA PHE A 161 11.59 -2.62 17.10
C PHE A 161 11.85 -2.26 15.64
N CYS A 162 12.36 -3.21 14.85
CA CYS A 162 12.63 -2.97 13.43
C CYS A 162 11.35 -2.69 12.62
N SER A 163 10.23 -3.34 12.94
CA SER A 163 8.93 -3.01 12.35
C SER A 163 8.48 -1.60 12.74
N GLN A 164 8.73 -1.15 13.98
CA GLN A 164 8.43 0.22 14.40
C GLN A 164 9.28 1.25 13.63
N VAL A 165 10.58 1.00 13.46
CA VAL A 165 11.46 1.83 12.62
C VAL A 165 10.97 1.88 11.17
N GLY A 166 10.51 0.73 10.65
CA GLY A 166 9.87 0.64 9.35
C GLY A 166 8.63 1.53 9.23
N ASN A 167 7.72 1.47 10.22
CA ASN A 167 6.52 2.29 10.26
C ASN A 167 6.84 3.79 10.31
N THR A 168 7.75 4.21 11.19
CA THR A 168 8.08 5.63 11.32
C THR A 168 8.78 6.16 10.07
N GLY A 169 9.64 5.36 9.44
CA GLY A 169 10.28 5.75 8.19
C GLY A 169 9.31 5.87 7.01
N ILE A 170 8.19 5.14 7.00
CA ILE A 170 7.09 5.39 6.04
C ILE A 170 6.51 6.78 6.25
N ASP A 171 6.20 7.14 7.51
CA ASP A 171 5.57 8.42 7.82
C ASP A 171 6.50 9.63 7.58
N THR A 172 7.81 9.44 7.72
CA THR A 172 8.81 10.50 7.52
C THR A 172 9.35 10.59 6.10
N GLY A 173 9.11 9.57 5.26
CA GLY A 173 9.62 9.50 3.89
C GLY A 173 11.03 8.89 3.78
N GLU A 174 11.57 8.30 4.86
CA GLU A 174 12.86 7.61 4.87
C GLU A 174 12.74 6.16 4.36
N TYR A 175 12.32 6.02 3.10
CA TYR A 175 11.92 4.74 2.52
C TYR A 175 13.03 3.68 2.53
N VAL A 176 14.28 4.05 2.26
CA VAL A 176 15.42 3.12 2.27
C VAL A 176 15.66 2.54 3.66
N ALA A 177 15.74 3.40 4.68
CA ALA A 177 15.96 2.97 6.05
C ALA A 177 14.78 2.14 6.58
N ALA A 178 13.55 2.55 6.23
CA ALA A 178 12.35 1.78 6.56
C ALA A 178 12.37 0.38 5.93
N ALA A 179 12.76 0.28 4.66
CA ALA A 179 12.86 -1.00 3.96
C ALA A 179 13.89 -1.93 4.63
N ASP A 180 15.06 -1.41 4.99
CA ASP A 180 16.10 -2.17 5.68
C ASP A 180 15.63 -2.65 7.06
N ALA A 181 14.87 -1.82 7.77
CA ALA A 181 14.29 -2.19 9.04
C ALA A 181 13.27 -3.34 8.89
N TYR A 182 12.35 -3.27 7.92
CA TYR A 182 11.43 -4.38 7.65
C TYR A 182 12.15 -5.67 7.23
N ALA A 183 13.19 -5.58 6.41
CA ALA A 183 14.00 -6.73 6.02
C ALA A 183 14.71 -7.36 7.24
N THR A 184 15.23 -6.52 8.15
CA THR A 184 15.85 -6.97 9.40
C THR A 184 14.84 -7.61 10.35
N ALA A 185 13.62 -7.06 10.44
CA ALA A 185 12.52 -7.67 11.19
C ALA A 185 12.19 -9.07 10.64
N PHE A 186 12.09 -9.21 9.32
CA PHE A 186 11.88 -10.50 8.67
C PHE A 186 13.03 -11.48 8.95
N GLN A 187 14.28 -11.00 8.95
CA GLN A 187 15.45 -11.80 9.30
C GLN A 187 15.38 -12.33 10.74
N ALA A 188 14.95 -11.50 11.69
CA ALA A 188 14.77 -11.91 13.08
C ALA A 188 13.72 -13.04 13.20
N GLN A 189 12.58 -12.91 12.51
CA GLN A 189 11.54 -13.94 12.51
C GLN A 189 11.96 -15.21 11.75
N SER A 190 12.86 -15.08 10.76
CA SER A 190 13.39 -16.20 9.99
C SER A 190 14.45 -17.02 10.73
N SER A 191 14.82 -16.60 11.94
CA SER A 191 15.75 -17.35 12.79
C SER A 191 15.21 -18.76 13.08
N PRO A 192 16.06 -19.81 13.05
CA PRO A 192 15.70 -21.15 13.50
C PRO A 192 15.20 -21.19 14.95
N ALA A 193 15.58 -20.22 15.78
CA ALA A 193 15.20 -20.15 17.19
C ALA A 193 13.83 -19.47 17.40
N TYR A 194 13.30 -18.76 16.41
CA TYR A 194 12.03 -18.04 16.50
C TYR A 194 10.83 -19.02 16.58
N GLY A 195 10.93 -20.15 15.87
CA GLY A 195 10.00 -21.27 15.97
C GLY A 195 8.61 -21.05 15.35
N ALA A 196 8.34 -19.87 14.80
CA ALA A 196 7.17 -19.57 13.97
C ALA A 196 7.62 -19.23 12.54
N ALA A 197 6.72 -19.38 11.57
CA ALA A 197 6.98 -18.90 10.22
C ALA A 197 7.09 -17.36 10.24
N ALA A 198 8.11 -16.83 9.57
CA ALA A 198 8.28 -15.39 9.42
C ALA A 198 7.13 -14.80 8.59
N ASP A 199 6.60 -13.66 9.01
CA ASP A 199 5.52 -12.95 8.34
C ASP A 199 6.04 -12.35 7.01
N PRO A 200 5.62 -12.86 5.84
CA PRO A 200 6.12 -12.36 4.58
C PRO A 200 5.61 -10.95 4.24
N ALA A 201 4.61 -10.42 4.98
CA ALA A 201 4.17 -9.03 4.85
C ALA A 201 5.32 -8.04 5.10
N LEU A 202 6.29 -8.38 5.96
CA LEU A 202 7.48 -7.57 6.21
C LEU A 202 8.30 -7.38 4.93
N LEU A 203 8.49 -8.44 4.14
CA LEU A 203 9.17 -8.36 2.86
C LEU A 203 8.36 -7.60 1.82
N TYR A 204 7.03 -7.71 1.84
CA TYR A 204 6.17 -6.89 1.00
C TYR A 204 6.39 -5.39 1.28
N TYR A 205 6.38 -4.95 2.54
CA TYR A 205 6.64 -3.55 2.88
C TYR A 205 8.05 -3.11 2.51
N ALA A 206 9.07 -3.94 2.78
CA ALA A 206 10.44 -3.66 2.37
C ALA A 206 10.55 -3.49 0.85
N GLY A 207 9.95 -4.40 0.10
CA GLY A 207 9.95 -4.40 -1.35
C GLY A 207 9.19 -3.22 -1.97
N TYR A 208 8.02 -2.89 -1.42
CA TYR A 208 7.24 -1.71 -1.79
C TYR A 208 8.07 -0.43 -1.62
N LEU A 209 8.72 -0.25 -0.47
CA LEU A 209 9.51 0.95 -0.19
C LEU A 209 10.74 1.06 -1.10
N ARG A 210 11.40 -0.06 -1.40
CA ARG A 210 12.47 -0.13 -2.41
C ARG A 210 11.97 0.20 -3.83
N THR A 211 10.72 -0.17 -4.16
CA THR A 211 10.07 0.21 -5.42
C THR A 211 9.89 1.73 -5.51
N VAL A 212 9.40 2.35 -4.43
CA VAL A 212 9.22 3.82 -4.37
C VAL A 212 10.56 4.54 -4.51
N ASP A 213 11.57 4.11 -3.77
CA ASP A 213 12.93 4.69 -3.83
C ASP A 213 13.60 4.49 -5.19
N GLY A 214 13.31 3.38 -5.88
CA GLY A 214 13.87 3.04 -7.19
C GLY A 214 13.71 4.13 -8.25
N SER A 215 12.65 4.94 -8.16
CA SER A 215 12.43 6.06 -9.09
C SER A 215 13.52 7.12 -9.03
N ALA A 216 14.12 7.33 -7.84
CA ALA A 216 15.26 8.24 -7.63
C ALA A 216 16.59 7.48 -7.68
N HIS A 217 16.60 6.22 -7.23
CA HIS A 217 17.79 5.38 -7.12
C HIS A 217 17.55 4.02 -7.80
N PRO A 218 17.75 3.90 -9.13
CA PRO A 218 17.38 2.70 -9.89
C PRO A 218 17.95 1.37 -9.37
N SER A 219 19.09 1.39 -8.66
CA SER A 219 19.65 0.21 -7.99
C SER A 219 18.70 -0.40 -6.94
N SER A 220 17.83 0.40 -6.30
CA SER A 220 16.88 -0.07 -5.30
C SER A 220 15.81 -0.99 -5.87
N PHE A 221 15.50 -0.89 -7.16
CA PHE A 221 14.56 -1.80 -7.81
C PHE A 221 14.98 -3.27 -7.71
N GLY A 222 16.29 -3.56 -7.74
CA GLY A 222 16.79 -4.94 -7.62
C GLY A 222 16.44 -5.57 -6.27
N GLN A 223 16.69 -4.83 -5.18
CA GLN A 223 16.33 -5.26 -3.83
C GLN A 223 14.79 -5.35 -3.67
N GLY A 224 14.06 -4.40 -4.27
CA GLY A 224 12.61 -4.42 -4.29
C GLY A 224 12.05 -5.70 -4.92
N ALA A 225 12.54 -6.07 -6.11
CA ALA A 225 12.14 -7.29 -6.79
C ALA A 225 12.44 -8.55 -5.96
N GLU A 226 13.62 -8.61 -5.33
CA GLU A 226 14.01 -9.75 -4.49
C GLU A 226 13.05 -9.94 -3.31
N TYR A 227 12.75 -8.86 -2.58
CA TYR A 227 11.86 -8.91 -1.42
C TYR A 227 10.41 -9.25 -1.82
N LEU A 228 9.88 -8.62 -2.86
CA LEU A 228 8.51 -8.88 -3.34
C LEU A 228 8.36 -10.31 -3.85
N LYS A 229 9.32 -10.79 -4.64
CA LYS A 229 9.31 -12.17 -5.14
C LYS A 229 9.35 -13.17 -3.98
N LYS A 230 10.23 -12.96 -3.01
CA LYS A 230 10.33 -13.84 -1.83
C LYS A 230 9.05 -13.82 -1.00
N ALA A 231 8.37 -12.67 -0.86
CA ALA A 231 7.07 -12.60 -0.20
C ALA A 231 6.01 -13.44 -0.95
N ILE A 232 5.97 -13.35 -2.28
CA ILE A 232 5.07 -14.17 -3.13
C ILE A 232 5.38 -15.67 -2.99
N ASP A 233 6.66 -16.05 -3.02
CA ASP A 233 7.11 -17.44 -2.89
C ASP A 233 6.74 -18.04 -1.51
N LEU A 234 6.64 -17.19 -0.49
CA LEU A 234 6.14 -17.54 0.85
C LEU A 234 4.61 -17.49 0.97
N GLY A 235 3.90 -17.27 -0.14
CA GLY A 235 2.44 -17.31 -0.22
C GLY A 235 1.73 -16.01 0.14
N TYR A 236 2.45 -14.88 0.25
CA TYR A 236 1.83 -13.60 0.57
C TYR A 236 1.29 -12.89 -0.68
N THR A 237 0.06 -12.39 -0.55
CA THR A 237 -0.55 -11.42 -1.45
C THR A 237 -1.34 -10.41 -0.62
N ASP A 238 -1.22 -9.11 -0.91
CA ASP A 238 -2.12 -8.13 -0.33
C ASP A 238 -3.55 -8.28 -0.88
N GLU A 239 -4.51 -7.60 -0.24
CA GLU A 239 -5.95 -7.70 -0.52
C GLU A 239 -6.31 -7.42 -1.99
N GLU A 240 -5.58 -6.53 -2.64
CA GLU A 240 -5.86 -6.11 -4.02
C GLU A 240 -4.89 -6.76 -5.03
N GLY A 241 -3.82 -7.41 -4.59
CA GLY A 241 -2.76 -7.93 -5.45
C GLY A 241 -1.73 -6.88 -5.89
N ASN A 242 -1.63 -5.73 -5.21
CA ASN A 242 -0.69 -4.66 -5.55
C ASN A 242 0.79 -5.10 -5.51
N ILE A 243 1.11 -6.18 -4.80
CA ILE A 243 2.44 -6.81 -4.81
C ILE A 243 2.93 -7.11 -6.23
N TYR A 244 2.05 -7.56 -7.13
CA TYR A 244 2.40 -7.83 -8.53
C TYR A 244 2.66 -6.55 -9.32
N TYR A 245 1.92 -5.48 -9.01
CA TYR A 245 2.13 -4.15 -9.58
C TYR A 245 3.47 -3.55 -9.13
N TYR A 246 3.84 -3.68 -7.86
CA TYR A 246 5.15 -3.22 -7.39
C TYR A 246 6.28 -4.06 -7.97
N LEU A 247 6.09 -5.39 -8.08
CA LEU A 247 7.09 -6.28 -8.69
C LEU A 247 7.32 -5.94 -10.16
N PHE A 248 6.24 -5.63 -10.89
CA PHE A 248 6.31 -5.07 -12.24
C PHE A 248 7.18 -3.82 -12.29
N HIS A 249 6.95 -2.84 -11.42
CA HIS A 249 7.74 -1.60 -11.41
C HIS A 249 9.21 -1.85 -11.11
N CYS A 250 9.52 -2.78 -10.21
CA CYS A 250 10.90 -3.19 -9.96
C CYS A 250 11.57 -3.77 -11.21
N TYR A 251 10.93 -4.72 -11.89
CA TYR A 251 11.51 -5.29 -13.10
C TYR A 251 11.59 -4.27 -14.25
N TYR A 252 10.51 -3.54 -14.50
CA TYR A 252 10.47 -2.55 -15.56
C TYR A 252 11.47 -1.40 -15.33
N GLY A 253 11.66 -0.96 -14.08
CA GLY A 253 12.68 0.01 -13.69
C GLY A 253 14.12 -0.45 -14.00
N LEU A 254 14.33 -1.77 -14.14
CA LEU A 254 15.61 -2.38 -14.52
C LEU A 254 15.67 -2.78 -16.01
N LYS A 255 14.75 -2.32 -16.87
CA LYS A 255 14.73 -2.67 -18.30
C LYS A 255 16.02 -2.32 -19.06
N ASN A 256 16.71 -1.26 -18.63
CA ASN A 256 17.98 -0.84 -19.23
C ASN A 256 19.17 -1.71 -18.77
N VAL A 257 19.00 -2.53 -17.73
CA VAL A 257 20.01 -3.48 -17.25
C VAL A 257 19.92 -4.79 -18.02
N SER A 258 18.71 -5.29 -18.27
CA SER A 258 18.46 -6.46 -19.11
C SER A 258 17.09 -6.36 -19.76
N GLN A 259 17.01 -6.69 -21.06
CA GLN A 259 15.75 -6.78 -21.79
C GLN A 259 14.83 -7.90 -21.23
N ASP A 260 15.41 -8.94 -20.62
CA ASP A 260 14.64 -10.00 -19.95
C ASP A 260 13.76 -9.46 -18.83
N ASN A 261 14.13 -8.33 -18.22
CA ASN A 261 13.34 -7.69 -17.17
C ASN A 261 12.00 -7.16 -17.68
N VAL A 262 11.88 -6.82 -18.97
CA VAL A 262 10.60 -6.41 -19.55
C VAL A 262 9.62 -7.60 -19.57
N MET A 263 10.12 -8.79 -19.89
CA MET A 263 9.31 -10.02 -19.84
C MET A 263 8.96 -10.41 -18.41
N LEU A 264 9.89 -10.29 -17.46
CA LEU A 264 9.58 -10.50 -16.03
C LEU A 264 8.53 -9.51 -15.51
N ALA A 265 8.58 -8.25 -15.97
CA ALA A 265 7.58 -7.24 -15.65
C ALA A 265 6.20 -7.62 -16.19
N LYS A 266 6.12 -8.08 -17.45
CA LYS A 266 4.90 -8.64 -18.04
C LYS A 266 4.37 -9.82 -17.22
N ASP A 267 5.23 -10.80 -16.92
CA ASP A 267 4.83 -12.02 -16.22
C ASP A 267 4.27 -11.73 -14.83
N ALA A 268 4.86 -10.76 -14.12
CA ALA A 268 4.34 -10.29 -12.83
C ALA A 268 2.91 -9.77 -12.98
N LEU A 269 2.63 -8.92 -13.96
CA LEU A 269 1.29 -8.39 -14.18
C LEU A 269 0.30 -9.45 -14.68
N ILE A 270 0.70 -10.35 -15.58
CA ILE A 270 -0.17 -11.44 -16.06
C ILE A 270 -0.55 -12.38 -14.93
N THR A 271 0.42 -12.74 -14.07
CA THR A 271 0.15 -13.52 -12.85
C THR A 271 -0.79 -12.76 -11.91
N GLY A 272 -0.56 -11.45 -11.78
CA GLY A 272 -1.39 -10.56 -10.96
C GLY A 272 -2.83 -10.48 -11.44
N ILE A 273 -3.08 -10.21 -12.72
CA ILE A 273 -4.44 -10.02 -13.26
C ILE A 273 -5.23 -11.33 -13.26
N GLY A 274 -4.56 -12.47 -13.46
CA GLY A 274 -5.20 -13.78 -13.36
C GLY A 274 -5.72 -14.09 -11.95
N LYS A 275 -5.02 -13.60 -10.90
CA LYS A 275 -5.42 -13.77 -9.50
C LYS A 275 -6.35 -12.66 -8.99
N PHE A 276 -6.17 -11.44 -9.50
CA PHE A 276 -6.85 -10.22 -9.06
C PHE A 276 -7.45 -9.48 -10.27
N PRO A 277 -8.47 -10.04 -10.93
CA PRO A 277 -9.01 -9.53 -12.20
C PRO A 277 -9.64 -8.13 -12.10
N LYS A 278 -9.94 -7.65 -10.90
CA LYS A 278 -10.47 -6.30 -10.63
C LYS A 278 -9.40 -5.24 -10.36
N ASN A 279 -8.13 -5.62 -10.24
CA ASN A 279 -7.09 -4.65 -9.92
C ASN A 279 -6.77 -3.76 -11.13
N GLU A 280 -7.23 -2.50 -11.05
CA GLU A 280 -7.05 -1.51 -12.12
C GLU A 280 -5.58 -1.17 -12.34
N ARG A 281 -4.75 -1.12 -11.30
CA ARG A 281 -3.32 -0.81 -11.44
C ARG A 281 -2.58 -1.86 -12.26
N ILE A 282 -2.95 -3.13 -12.09
CA ILE A 282 -2.34 -4.22 -12.86
C ILE A 282 -2.79 -4.14 -14.32
N LEU A 283 -4.08 -3.93 -14.57
CA LEU A 283 -4.61 -3.79 -15.92
C LEU A 283 -3.99 -2.58 -16.65
N ASP A 284 -3.97 -1.41 -16.01
CA ASP A 284 -3.38 -0.20 -16.57
C ASP A 284 -1.88 -0.40 -16.85
N GLY A 285 -1.19 -1.11 -15.95
CA GLY A 285 0.20 -1.52 -16.15
C GLY A 285 0.39 -2.39 -17.39
N LEU A 286 -0.50 -3.36 -17.64
CA LEU A 286 -0.43 -4.25 -18.82
C LEU A 286 -0.70 -3.48 -20.09
N MET A 287 -1.76 -2.66 -20.10
CA MET A 287 -2.12 -1.83 -21.25
C MET A 287 -0.99 -0.87 -21.62
N GLN A 288 -0.40 -0.21 -20.62
CA GLN A 288 0.75 0.67 -20.80
C GLN A 288 1.96 -0.11 -21.33
N LEU A 289 2.28 -1.27 -20.74
CA LEU A 289 3.41 -2.09 -21.14
C LEU A 289 3.29 -2.52 -22.61
N TYR A 290 2.15 -3.09 -23.01
CA TYR A 290 1.89 -3.54 -24.38
C TYR A 290 1.89 -2.41 -25.41
N THR A 291 1.46 -1.21 -25.02
CA THR A 291 1.50 -0.04 -25.91
C THR A 291 2.91 0.53 -26.04
N SER A 292 3.73 0.43 -24.99
CA SER A 292 5.06 1.06 -24.93
C SER A 292 6.22 0.17 -25.39
N GLU A 293 6.08 -1.15 -25.32
CA GLU A 293 7.14 -2.10 -25.62
C GLU A 293 6.72 -3.03 -26.77
N GLU A 294 7.42 -2.92 -27.90
CA GLU A 294 7.13 -3.71 -29.10
C GLU A 294 7.42 -5.20 -28.89
N GLY A 295 6.52 -6.07 -29.35
CA GLY A 295 6.70 -7.52 -29.28
C GLY A 295 6.51 -8.15 -27.88
N VAL A 296 6.12 -7.36 -26.88
CA VAL A 296 5.89 -7.86 -25.51
C VAL A 296 4.50 -8.49 -25.36
N GLY A 297 3.49 -8.00 -26.07
CA GLY A 297 2.14 -8.58 -26.08
C GLY A 297 1.15 -7.66 -26.77
N ASP A 298 -0.08 -8.14 -26.97
CA ASP A 298 -1.17 -7.37 -27.55
C ASP A 298 -2.32 -7.21 -26.52
N PRO A 299 -2.96 -6.03 -26.42
CA PRO A 299 -4.14 -5.87 -25.57
C PRO A 299 -5.27 -6.90 -25.81
N ALA A 300 -5.40 -7.45 -27.02
CA ALA A 300 -6.32 -8.54 -27.33
C ALA A 300 -5.98 -9.87 -26.62
N ASP A 301 -4.72 -10.08 -26.24
CA ASP A 301 -4.30 -11.25 -25.45
C ASP A 301 -4.99 -11.26 -24.08
N LEU A 302 -5.28 -10.08 -23.52
CA LEU A 302 -5.97 -9.95 -22.23
C LEU A 302 -7.42 -10.43 -22.31
N VAL A 303 -8.08 -10.20 -23.45
CA VAL A 303 -9.43 -10.71 -23.72
C VAL A 303 -9.41 -12.24 -23.75
N THR A 304 -8.43 -12.83 -24.45
CA THR A 304 -8.30 -14.29 -24.51
C THR A 304 -8.04 -14.89 -23.13
N LEU A 305 -7.18 -14.25 -22.33
CA LEU A 305 -6.87 -14.68 -20.96
C LEU A 305 -8.11 -14.66 -20.06
N ILE A 306 -8.85 -13.54 -20.05
CA ILE A 306 -10.01 -13.40 -19.17
C ILE A 306 -11.19 -14.27 -19.62
N ASP A 307 -11.40 -14.43 -20.93
CA ASP A 307 -12.45 -15.29 -21.48
C ASP A 307 -12.19 -16.77 -21.14
N SER A 308 -10.93 -17.20 -21.16
CA SER A 308 -10.55 -18.55 -20.73
C SER A 308 -10.84 -18.76 -19.23
N ALA A 309 -10.50 -17.79 -18.37
CA ALA A 309 -10.80 -17.86 -16.94
C ALA A 309 -12.31 -17.86 -16.67
N ILE A 310 -13.09 -17.11 -17.45
CA ILE A 310 -14.56 -17.10 -17.37
C ILE A 310 -15.14 -18.44 -17.79
N ALA A 311 -14.59 -19.09 -18.83
CA ALA A 311 -15.05 -20.40 -19.25
C ALA A 311 -14.90 -21.45 -18.14
N ASP A 312 -13.84 -21.35 -17.33
CA ASP A 312 -13.61 -22.23 -16.18
C ASP A 312 -14.53 -21.89 -14.99
N ASN A 313 -14.88 -20.61 -14.79
CA ASN A 313 -15.75 -20.17 -13.70
C ASN A 313 -16.72 -19.04 -14.14
N PRO A 314 -17.82 -19.39 -14.84
CA PRO A 314 -18.71 -18.41 -15.47
C PRO A 314 -19.57 -17.62 -14.49
N GLU A 315 -19.66 -18.02 -13.21
CA GLU A 315 -20.41 -17.29 -12.18
C GLU A 315 -19.51 -16.35 -11.36
N ASN A 316 -18.21 -16.30 -11.65
CA ASN A 316 -17.30 -15.41 -10.96
C ASN A 316 -17.48 -13.95 -11.43
N VAL A 317 -18.16 -13.17 -10.61
CA VAL A 317 -18.44 -11.75 -10.84
C VAL A 317 -17.17 -10.93 -11.06
N ASP A 318 -16.07 -11.25 -10.38
CA ASP A 318 -14.84 -10.48 -10.49
C ASP A 318 -14.16 -10.66 -11.86
N LEU A 319 -14.33 -11.83 -12.49
CA LEU A 319 -13.85 -12.08 -13.86
C LEU A 319 -14.64 -11.28 -14.89
N TRP A 320 -15.98 -11.25 -14.79
CA TRP A 320 -16.83 -10.43 -15.66
C TRP A 320 -16.55 -8.92 -15.48
N PHE A 321 -16.29 -8.51 -14.24
CA PHE A 321 -15.87 -7.15 -13.93
C PHE A 321 -14.54 -6.82 -14.62
N GLY A 322 -13.54 -7.71 -14.48
CA GLY A 322 -12.24 -7.58 -15.14
C GLY A 322 -12.36 -7.51 -16.67
N ARG A 323 -13.17 -8.39 -17.27
CA ARG A 323 -13.45 -8.41 -18.72
C ARG A 323 -14.00 -7.07 -19.19
N GLY A 324 -15.00 -6.53 -18.50
CA GLY A 324 -15.58 -5.23 -18.87
C GLY A 324 -14.56 -4.10 -18.80
N ARG A 325 -13.68 -4.10 -17.79
CA ARG A 325 -12.59 -3.12 -17.68
C ARG A 325 -11.55 -3.27 -18.80
N ILE A 326 -11.21 -4.49 -19.20
CA ILE A 326 -10.34 -4.75 -20.37
C ILE A 326 -10.97 -4.14 -21.62
N PHE A 327 -12.25 -4.44 -21.92
CA PHE A 327 -12.91 -3.88 -23.10
C PHE A 327 -13.08 -2.36 -23.05
N TYR A 328 -13.29 -1.80 -21.86
CA TYR A 328 -13.28 -0.35 -21.67
C TYR A 328 -11.91 0.25 -22.03
N ALA A 329 -10.81 -0.34 -21.56
CA ALA A 329 -9.46 0.12 -21.91
C ALA A 329 -9.18 0.01 -23.41
N LEU A 330 -9.77 -0.99 -24.08
CA LEU A 330 -9.75 -1.17 -25.54
C LEU A 330 -10.71 -0.24 -26.31
N LYS A 331 -11.49 0.59 -25.61
CA LYS A 331 -12.57 1.44 -26.15
C LYS A 331 -13.68 0.67 -26.87
N ASN A 332 -13.82 -0.62 -26.60
CA ASN A 332 -14.95 -1.42 -27.06
C ASN A 332 -16.07 -1.36 -26.01
N TYR A 333 -16.84 -0.27 -26.05
CA TYR A 333 -17.84 0.01 -25.04
C TYR A 333 -19.02 -0.97 -25.05
N ASP A 334 -19.35 -1.56 -26.20
CA ASP A 334 -20.41 -2.56 -26.30
C ASP A 334 -20.09 -3.84 -25.51
N GLU A 335 -18.88 -4.37 -25.68
CA GLU A 335 -18.42 -5.53 -24.92
C GLU A 335 -18.21 -5.20 -23.43
N SER A 336 -17.81 -3.96 -23.11
CA SER A 336 -17.74 -3.50 -21.72
C SER A 336 -19.13 -3.53 -21.05
N ILE A 337 -20.14 -2.95 -21.70
CA ILE A 337 -21.53 -2.95 -21.24
C ILE A 337 -22.07 -4.37 -21.13
N ALA A 338 -21.81 -5.25 -22.12
CA ALA A 338 -22.23 -6.64 -22.08
C ALA A 338 -21.64 -7.39 -20.87
N SER A 339 -20.36 -7.17 -20.57
CA SER A 339 -19.68 -7.77 -19.42
C SER A 339 -20.26 -7.28 -18.09
N PHE A 340 -20.54 -5.98 -17.97
CA PHE A 340 -21.13 -5.42 -16.75
C PHE A 340 -22.63 -5.74 -16.60
N LYS A 341 -23.35 -6.02 -17.69
CA LYS A 341 -24.68 -6.62 -17.61
C LYS A 341 -24.62 -7.99 -16.96
N LYS A 342 -23.59 -8.80 -17.26
CA LYS A 342 -23.35 -10.07 -16.56
C LYS A 342 -22.99 -9.88 -15.08
N VAL A 343 -22.22 -8.86 -14.73
CA VAL A 343 -21.97 -8.49 -13.32
C VAL A 343 -23.28 -8.24 -12.57
N VAL A 344 -24.18 -7.43 -13.14
CA VAL A 344 -25.47 -7.10 -12.51
C VAL A 344 -26.47 -8.26 -12.56
N GLU A 345 -26.42 -9.12 -13.59
CA GLU A 345 -27.20 -10.37 -13.63
C GLU A 345 -26.82 -11.31 -12.48
N LEU A 346 -25.52 -11.47 -12.23
CA LEU A 346 -25.01 -12.35 -11.17
C LEU A 346 -25.16 -11.74 -9.77
N LYS A 347 -24.99 -10.41 -9.64
CA LYS A 347 -25.16 -9.67 -8.38
C LYS A 347 -25.92 -8.35 -8.59
N PRO A 348 -27.26 -8.38 -8.59
CA PRO A 348 -28.10 -7.20 -8.83
C PRO A 348 -27.93 -6.07 -7.81
N ASP A 349 -27.57 -6.43 -6.58
CA ASP A 349 -27.39 -5.48 -5.47
C ASP A 349 -25.92 -5.07 -5.25
N LEU A 350 -25.04 -5.38 -6.21
CA LEU A 350 -23.68 -4.84 -6.22
C LEU A 350 -23.72 -3.38 -6.70
N PHE A 351 -23.38 -2.45 -5.82
CA PHE A 351 -23.31 -1.02 -6.14
C PHE A 351 -22.43 -0.77 -7.36
N GLU A 352 -21.22 -1.32 -7.36
CA GLU A 352 -20.24 -1.11 -8.43
C GLU A 352 -20.74 -1.61 -9.78
N GLY A 353 -21.45 -2.74 -9.82
CA GLY A 353 -22.01 -3.25 -11.08
C GLY A 353 -22.98 -2.26 -11.73
N ASN A 354 -23.91 -1.73 -10.94
CA ASN A 354 -24.90 -0.75 -11.40
C ASN A 354 -24.25 0.61 -11.73
N TYR A 355 -23.36 1.08 -10.86
CA TYR A 355 -22.64 2.34 -11.06
C TYR A 355 -21.82 2.32 -12.36
N TYR A 356 -21.00 1.29 -12.57
CA TYR A 356 -20.16 1.19 -13.77
C TYR A 356 -20.97 0.94 -15.04
N LEU A 357 -22.12 0.26 -14.98
CA LEU A 357 -23.04 0.21 -16.13
C LEU A 357 -23.48 1.61 -16.55
N GLY A 358 -23.95 2.43 -15.60
CA GLY A 358 -24.32 3.82 -15.88
C GLY A 358 -23.15 4.61 -16.50
N VAL A 359 -21.95 4.44 -15.95
CA VAL A 359 -20.73 5.08 -16.47
C VAL A 359 -20.42 4.64 -17.90
N PHE A 360 -20.44 3.34 -18.21
CA PHE A 360 -20.10 2.85 -19.56
C PHE A 360 -21.14 3.23 -20.61
N TYR A 361 -22.42 3.25 -20.25
CA TYR A 361 -23.45 3.82 -21.12
C TYR A 361 -23.20 5.31 -21.39
N THR A 362 -22.85 6.08 -20.35
CA THR A 362 -22.53 7.51 -20.50
C THR A 362 -21.32 7.72 -21.41
N ILE A 363 -20.23 6.97 -21.22
CA ILE A 363 -19.02 7.08 -22.04
C ILE A 363 -19.30 6.68 -23.49
N LYS A 364 -20.07 5.61 -23.72
CA LYS A 364 -20.49 5.23 -25.08
C LYS A 364 -21.27 6.36 -25.74
N ALA A 365 -22.22 6.95 -25.03
CA ALA A 365 -23.02 8.05 -25.52
C ALA A 365 -22.19 9.32 -25.78
N ASP A 366 -21.19 9.63 -24.93
CA ASP A 366 -20.24 10.72 -25.12
C ASP A 366 -19.42 10.53 -26.40
N GLU A 367 -18.91 9.33 -26.67
CA GLU A 367 -18.15 9.04 -27.90
C GLU A 367 -19.06 9.13 -29.13
N MET A 368 -20.29 8.60 -29.07
CA MET A 368 -21.27 8.74 -30.14
C MET A 368 -21.60 10.22 -30.40
N ASN A 369 -21.80 11.01 -29.34
CA ASN A 369 -22.07 12.45 -29.42
C ASN A 369 -20.88 13.21 -30.02
N LYS A 370 -19.65 12.79 -29.71
CA LYS A 370 -18.44 13.36 -30.32
C LYS A 370 -18.38 13.08 -31.82
N VAL A 371 -18.59 11.83 -32.23
CA VAL A 371 -18.65 11.45 -33.66
C VAL A 371 -19.76 12.22 -34.38
N MET A 372 -20.93 12.36 -33.75
CA MET A 372 -22.05 13.17 -34.25
C MET A 372 -21.63 14.64 -34.46
N ASN A 373 -20.94 15.26 -33.48
CA ASN A 373 -20.50 16.65 -33.58
C ASN A 373 -19.43 16.89 -34.67
N GLU A 374 -18.63 15.87 -35.00
CA GLU A 374 -17.62 15.93 -36.07
C GLU A 374 -18.23 15.71 -37.46
N LYS A 375 -19.44 15.15 -37.54
CA LYS A 375 -20.12 14.83 -38.79
C LYS A 375 -20.70 16.08 -39.45
N GLN A 376 -20.53 16.20 -40.76
CA GLN A 376 -21.20 17.21 -41.56
C GLN A 376 -22.58 16.70 -41.99
N TYR A 377 -23.64 17.35 -41.53
CA TYR A 377 -25.01 17.00 -41.89
C TYR A 377 -25.49 17.77 -43.10
N SER A 378 -26.11 17.06 -44.04
CA SER A 378 -26.77 17.63 -45.21
C SER A 378 -28.24 18.01 -44.96
N SER A 379 -28.80 17.63 -43.81
CA SER A 379 -30.18 17.96 -43.40
C SER A 379 -30.38 17.88 -41.89
N GLN A 380 -31.35 18.65 -41.38
CA GLN A 380 -31.75 18.61 -39.97
C GLN A 380 -32.26 17.22 -39.56
N THR A 381 -33.03 16.54 -40.42
CA THR A 381 -33.56 15.20 -40.15
C THR A 381 -32.46 14.17 -39.88
N ALA A 382 -31.34 14.25 -40.61
CA ALA A 382 -30.20 13.36 -40.37
C ALA A 382 -29.51 13.66 -39.02
N TYR A 383 -29.41 14.94 -38.64
CA TYR A 383 -28.89 15.34 -37.32
C TYR A 383 -29.81 14.84 -36.19
N ASP A 384 -31.12 15.07 -36.30
CA ASP A 384 -32.09 14.68 -35.28
C ASP A 384 -32.14 13.16 -35.10
N THR A 385 -31.92 12.40 -36.18
CA THR A 385 -31.85 10.92 -36.12
C THR A 385 -30.65 10.45 -35.30
N ASP A 386 -29.45 10.95 -35.60
CA ASP A 386 -28.24 10.59 -34.85
C ASP A 386 -28.33 11.08 -33.38
N LEU A 387 -28.86 12.29 -33.15
CA LEU A 387 -29.06 12.83 -31.81
C LEU A 387 -30.01 11.95 -30.98
N LYS A 388 -31.07 11.43 -31.60
CA LYS A 388 -31.99 10.50 -30.94
C LYS A 388 -31.31 9.19 -30.54
N GLU A 389 -30.44 8.66 -31.39
CA GLU A 389 -29.66 7.45 -31.05
C GLU A 389 -28.69 7.72 -29.88
N VAL A 390 -28.01 8.86 -29.88
CA VAL A 390 -27.15 9.31 -28.76
C VAL A 390 -27.96 9.45 -27.47
N ASN A 391 -29.10 10.15 -27.51
CA ASN A 391 -29.96 10.36 -26.36
C ASN A 391 -30.48 9.03 -25.78
N ALA A 392 -30.84 8.06 -26.63
CA ALA A 392 -31.26 6.73 -26.19
C ALA A 392 -30.18 6.04 -25.33
N VAL A 393 -28.91 6.15 -25.69
CA VAL A 393 -27.80 5.56 -24.92
C VAL A 393 -27.58 6.29 -23.58
N TYR A 394 -27.73 7.61 -23.53
CA TYR A 394 -27.73 8.32 -22.23
C TYR A 394 -28.94 7.94 -21.37
N MET A 395 -30.12 7.74 -21.97
CA MET A 395 -31.32 7.31 -21.24
C MET A 395 -31.12 5.93 -20.61
N ASP A 396 -30.46 5.01 -21.30
CA ASP A 396 -30.11 3.69 -20.78
C ASP A 396 -29.21 3.76 -19.53
N ALA A 397 -28.41 4.82 -19.35
CA ALA A 397 -27.57 4.99 -18.16
C ALA A 397 -28.37 5.31 -16.90
N VAL A 398 -29.49 6.04 -17.05
CA VAL A 398 -30.29 6.57 -15.93
C VAL A 398 -30.74 5.48 -14.96
N PRO A 399 -31.45 4.39 -15.37
CA PRO A 399 -31.93 3.38 -14.43
C PRO A 399 -30.80 2.69 -13.65
N TRP A 400 -29.62 2.53 -14.25
CA TRP A 400 -28.47 1.94 -13.57
C TRP A 400 -27.92 2.85 -12.47
N PHE A 401 -27.83 4.16 -12.73
CA PHE A 401 -27.46 5.11 -11.70
C PHE A 401 -28.55 5.26 -10.62
N GLU A 402 -29.83 5.17 -10.98
CA GLU A 402 -30.93 5.16 -10.00
C GLU A 402 -30.80 3.97 -9.04
N LYS A 403 -30.55 2.77 -9.58
CA LYS A 403 -30.30 1.57 -8.77
C LYS A 403 -29.02 1.70 -7.93
N ALA A 404 -27.93 2.26 -8.49
CA ALA A 404 -26.71 2.51 -7.73
C ALA A 404 -26.97 3.47 -6.55
N TYR A 405 -27.73 4.54 -6.76
CA TYR A 405 -28.12 5.47 -5.71
C TYR A 405 -29.02 4.82 -4.64
N GLU A 406 -29.95 3.95 -5.04
CA GLU A 406 -30.77 3.18 -4.10
C GLU A 406 -29.92 2.29 -3.18
N LEU A 407 -28.88 1.66 -3.73
CA LEU A 407 -27.93 0.82 -3.00
C LEU A 407 -27.02 1.64 -2.08
N LYS A 408 -26.67 2.87 -2.48
CA LYS A 408 -25.75 3.74 -1.74
C LYS A 408 -26.14 5.21 -1.85
N LYS A 409 -26.98 5.66 -0.92
CA LYS A 409 -27.61 7.00 -0.94
C LYS A 409 -26.67 8.17 -0.63
N ASP A 410 -25.51 7.89 -0.04
CA ASP A 410 -24.48 8.89 0.30
C ASP A 410 -23.46 9.08 -0.83
N ASP A 411 -23.61 8.39 -1.97
CA ASP A 411 -22.70 8.51 -3.10
C ASP A 411 -22.97 9.77 -3.95
N VAL A 412 -22.22 10.83 -3.65
CA VAL A 412 -22.30 12.14 -4.33
C VAL A 412 -22.03 12.04 -5.83
N ASN A 413 -21.13 11.14 -6.25
CA ASN A 413 -20.77 10.97 -7.67
C ASN A 413 -21.97 10.45 -8.48
N THR A 414 -22.69 9.45 -7.95
CA THR A 414 -23.90 8.92 -8.58
C THR A 414 -24.96 10.01 -8.78
N LEU A 415 -25.17 10.86 -7.76
CA LEU A 415 -26.09 12.00 -7.86
C LEU A 415 -25.65 13.03 -8.91
N ASP A 416 -24.35 13.30 -9.02
CA ASP A 416 -23.82 14.24 -10.02
C ASP A 416 -24.00 13.72 -11.45
N PHE A 417 -23.79 12.43 -11.69
CA PHE A 417 -24.12 11.77 -12.97
C PHE A 417 -25.60 11.87 -13.29
N LEU A 418 -26.48 11.48 -12.35
CA LEU A 418 -27.94 11.56 -12.53
C LEU A 418 -28.39 12.98 -12.87
N LYS A 419 -27.92 13.99 -12.12
CA LYS A 419 -28.21 15.40 -12.39
C LYS A 419 -27.76 15.79 -13.81
N SER A 420 -26.52 15.49 -14.16
CA SER A 420 -25.92 15.94 -15.43
C SER A 420 -26.60 15.28 -16.64
N ILE A 421 -26.88 13.98 -16.57
CA ILE A 421 -27.56 13.23 -17.63
C ILE A 421 -29.02 13.69 -17.77
N CYS A 422 -29.75 13.85 -16.66
CA CYS A 422 -31.13 14.32 -16.71
C CYS A 422 -31.22 15.77 -17.24
N PHE A 423 -30.26 16.64 -16.92
CA PHE A 423 -30.22 17.99 -17.50
C PHE A 423 -29.93 17.99 -19.00
N ARG A 424 -29.00 17.13 -19.44
CA ARG A 424 -28.71 16.94 -20.86
C ARG A 424 -29.97 16.50 -21.60
N LEU A 425 -30.72 15.56 -21.01
CA LEU A 425 -31.93 14.99 -21.57
C LEU A 425 -33.21 15.76 -21.21
N ARG A 426 -33.13 17.00 -20.71
CA ARG A 426 -34.29 17.73 -20.15
C ARG A 426 -35.49 17.90 -21.08
N ASP A 427 -35.25 17.81 -22.39
CA ASP A 427 -36.28 17.92 -23.42
C ASP A 427 -37.00 16.56 -23.68
N GLU A 428 -36.46 15.46 -23.15
CA GLU A 428 -37.09 14.13 -23.14
C GLU A 428 -38.11 14.03 -22.00
N GLU A 429 -39.16 13.21 -22.20
CA GLU A 429 -40.26 13.07 -21.25
C GLU A 429 -39.78 12.65 -19.85
N GLY A 430 -40.18 13.41 -18.83
CA GLY A 430 -39.89 13.14 -17.41
C GLY A 430 -38.46 13.44 -16.95
N MET A 431 -37.53 13.78 -17.85
CA MET A 431 -36.13 14.03 -17.49
C MET A 431 -35.93 15.34 -16.74
N MET A 432 -36.71 16.39 -17.04
CA MET A 432 -36.65 17.63 -16.27
C MET A 432 -37.07 17.45 -14.80
N ASP A 433 -38.07 16.59 -14.55
CA ASP A 433 -38.49 16.27 -13.17
C ASP A 433 -37.41 15.47 -12.43
N LYS A 434 -36.78 14.50 -13.11
CA LYS A 434 -35.63 13.77 -12.58
C LYS A 434 -34.45 14.70 -12.31
N TYR A 435 -34.16 15.65 -13.21
CA TYR A 435 -33.13 16.66 -13.00
C TYR A 435 -33.39 17.45 -11.73
N ASN A 436 -34.60 17.99 -11.56
CA ASN A 436 -34.97 18.76 -10.37
C ASN A 436 -34.79 17.93 -9.09
N LYS A 437 -35.25 16.66 -9.10
CA LYS A 437 -35.09 15.72 -7.99
C LYS A 437 -33.62 15.51 -7.62
N TYR A 438 -32.78 15.10 -8.58
CA TYR A 438 -31.40 14.75 -8.31
C TYR A 438 -30.51 15.97 -8.04
N ASN A 439 -30.84 17.13 -8.59
CA ASN A 439 -30.19 18.40 -8.26
C ASN A 439 -30.42 18.79 -6.80
N THR A 440 -31.66 18.66 -6.30
CA THR A 440 -31.97 18.91 -4.88
C THR A 440 -31.23 17.92 -3.97
N LEU A 441 -31.29 16.62 -4.26
CA LEU A 441 -30.57 15.61 -3.48
C LEU A 441 -29.05 15.82 -3.47
N LEU A 442 -28.46 16.28 -4.58
CA LEU A 442 -27.04 16.60 -4.65
C LEU A 442 -26.66 17.78 -3.74
N LYS A 443 -27.48 18.83 -3.71
CA LYS A 443 -27.27 19.98 -2.82
C LYS A 443 -27.34 19.57 -1.35
N GLU A 444 -28.36 18.80 -0.99
CA GLU A 444 -28.52 18.24 0.35
C GLU A 444 -27.30 17.41 0.76
N ALA A 445 -26.81 16.53 -0.13
CA ALA A 445 -25.63 15.71 0.13
C ALA A 445 -24.33 16.53 0.28
N LYS A 446 -24.26 17.72 -0.32
CA LYS A 446 -23.12 18.65 -0.18
C LYS A 446 -23.27 19.63 0.98
N GLY A 447 -24.42 19.64 1.67
CA GLY A 447 -24.73 20.64 2.70
C GLY A 447 -24.95 22.05 2.14
N GLU A 448 -25.37 22.15 0.88
CA GLU A 448 -25.76 23.40 0.22
C GLU A 448 -27.26 23.64 0.46
N GLU A 449 -27.65 24.81 0.97
CA GLU A 449 -29.06 25.21 1.16
C GLU A 449 -29.81 25.51 -0.15
#